data_AF-A0A4R7BTI3-F1
#
_entry.id   AF-A0A4R7BTI3-F1
#
_cell.length_a   1.000
_cell.length_b   1.000
_cell.length_c   1.000
_cell.angle_alpha   90.00
_cell.angle_beta   90.00
_cell.angle_gamma   90.00
#
_symmetry.space_group_name_H-M   'P 1'
#
loop_
_entity.id
_entity.type
_entity.pdbx_description
1 polymer ?
#
loop_
_entity_poly.entity_id
_entity_poly.type
_entity_poly.pdbx_seq_one_letter_code
_entity_poly.pdbx_strand_id
1 'polypeptide(L)'
;MFHDRRAVARQTTHLTAKIYCSSFPALSCSVLNVSSRGARLEFTAPPPDHDNFMLIFDGSGQVYCGSVRWRCGTSVGIEFEEDADDLPI
;
A
#
# COMPACT_ATOMS: atom_id res chain seq x y z
N MET A 1 18.42 -26.03 5.16
CA MET A 1 18.02 -24.95 6.08
C MET A 1 17.86 -23.68 5.25
N PHE A 2 16.63 -23.35 4.86
CA PHE A 2 16.35 -22.09 4.16
C PHE A 2 16.05 -21.05 5.24
N HIS A 3 16.96 -20.09 5.41
CA HIS A 3 16.71 -18.92 6.25
C HIS A 3 15.54 -18.16 5.62
N ASP A 4 14.35 -18.31 6.19
CA ASP A 4 13.21 -17.47 5.85
C ASP A 4 13.55 -16.04 6.28
N ARG A 5 13.97 -15.23 5.30
CA ARG A 5 14.34 -13.82 5.43
C ARG A 5 13.09 -12.91 5.38
N ARG A 6 11.93 -13.33 5.91
CA ARG A 6 10.73 -12.48 5.91
C ARG A 6 10.61 -11.74 7.24
N ALA A 7 11.22 -10.56 7.28
CA ALA A 7 11.42 -9.77 8.49
C ALA A 7 10.17 -9.12 9.10
N VAL A 8 8.95 -9.29 8.58
CA VAL A 8 7.73 -8.71 9.19
C VAL A 8 6.52 -9.61 8.87
N ALA A 9 5.69 -9.90 9.88
CA ALA A 9 4.45 -10.65 9.74
C ALA A 9 3.48 -9.88 8.82
N ARG A 10 3.22 -10.45 7.64
CA ARG A 10 2.33 -9.92 6.62
C ARG A 10 0.90 -10.38 6.91
N GLN A 11 0.07 -9.54 7.52
CA GLN A 11 -1.34 -9.87 7.77
C GLN A 11 -2.16 -9.65 6.49
N THR A 12 -2.87 -10.70 6.04
CA THR A 12 -3.84 -10.62 4.94
C THR A 12 -5.14 -10.02 5.46
N THR A 13 -5.22 -8.70 5.40
CA THR A 13 -6.44 -7.94 5.69
C THR A 13 -7.05 -7.49 4.37
N HIS A 14 -8.38 -7.57 4.22
CA HIS A 14 -9.11 -6.96 3.09
C HIS A 14 -9.51 -5.54 3.49
N LEU A 15 -8.51 -4.66 3.64
CA LEU A 15 -8.79 -3.26 3.97
C LEU A 15 -9.04 -2.47 2.70
N THR A 16 -9.94 -1.50 2.77
CA THR A 16 -10.17 -0.54 1.69
C THR A 16 -9.35 0.71 1.97
N ALA A 17 -8.66 1.21 0.96
CA ALA A 17 -7.88 2.44 1.04
C ALA A 17 -8.08 3.29 -0.22
N LYS A 18 -7.74 4.56 -0.12
CA LYS A 18 -7.72 5.50 -1.24
C LYS A 18 -6.32 6.05 -1.41
N ILE A 19 -5.81 6.05 -2.63
CA ILE A 19 -4.57 6.76 -2.94
C ILE A 19 -4.86 8.13 -3.52
N TYR A 20 -4.06 9.11 -3.14
CA TYR A 20 -4.08 10.46 -3.66
C TYR A 20 -2.75 10.75 -4.35
N CYS A 21 -2.82 11.31 -5.55
CA CYS A 21 -1.67 11.76 -6.34
C CYS A 21 -1.93 13.21 -6.72
N SER A 22 -0.93 14.09 -6.65
CA SER A 22 -1.14 15.53 -6.88
C SER A 22 -1.81 15.89 -8.21
N SER A 23 -1.68 15.03 -9.22
CA SER A 23 -2.23 15.26 -10.57
C SER A 23 -3.51 14.49 -10.88
N PHE A 24 -4.01 13.62 -9.99
CA PHE A 24 -5.12 12.71 -10.27
C PHE A 24 -6.15 12.66 -9.14
N PRO A 25 -7.43 12.41 -9.46
CA PRO A 25 -8.44 12.16 -8.45
C PRO A 25 -8.09 10.93 -7.62
N ALA A 26 -8.61 10.88 -6.40
CA ALA A 26 -8.38 9.76 -5.50
C ALA A 26 -8.83 8.44 -6.12
N LEU A 27 -7.96 7.43 -6.08
CA LEU A 27 -8.27 6.09 -6.59
C LEU A 27 -8.55 5.14 -5.44
N SER A 28 -9.68 4.44 -5.53
CA SER A 28 -10.04 3.40 -4.55
C SER A 28 -9.23 2.13 -4.82
N CYS A 29 -8.70 1.53 -3.77
CA CYS A 29 -7.92 0.30 -3.84
C CYS A 29 -8.19 -0.60 -2.64
N SER A 30 -7.98 -1.89 -2.85
CA SER A 30 -7.97 -2.88 -1.78
C SER A 30 -6.53 -3.13 -1.35
N VAL A 31 -6.25 -2.99 -0.07
CA VAL A 31 -4.98 -3.38 0.51
C VAL A 31 -5.05 -4.88 0.74
N LEU A 32 -4.26 -5.66 0.01
CA LEU A 32 -4.19 -7.12 0.15
C LEU A 32 -3.26 -7.53 1.28
N ASN A 33 -2.25 -6.72 1.54
CA ASN A 33 -1.27 -6.98 2.58
C ASN A 33 -0.58 -5.69 3.01
N VAL A 34 -0.39 -5.51 4.32
CA VAL A 34 0.33 -4.38 4.88
C VAL A 34 1.41 -4.87 5.84
N SER A 35 2.50 -4.12 5.91
CA SER A 35 3.62 -4.30 6.82
C SER A 35 4.12 -2.92 7.24
N SER A 36 4.91 -2.84 8.31
CA SER A 36 5.46 -1.56 8.78
C SER A 36 6.25 -0.79 7.72
N ARG A 37 6.79 -1.48 6.70
CA ARG A 37 7.62 -0.88 5.65
C ARG A 37 6.91 -0.69 4.31
N GLY A 38 5.68 -1.16 4.17
CA GLY A 38 4.98 -1.06 2.90
C GLY A 38 3.74 -1.92 2.78
N ALA A 39 3.05 -1.78 1.65
CA ALA A 39 1.79 -2.45 1.39
C ALA A 39 1.69 -2.95 -0.05
N ARG A 40 0.87 -3.99 -0.23
CA ARG A 40 0.40 -4.44 -1.53
C ARG A 40 -1.02 -3.95 -1.73
N LEU A 41 -1.20 -3.14 -2.75
CA LEU A 41 -2.47 -2.58 -3.19
C LEU A 41 -2.96 -3.32 -4.44
N GLU A 42 -4.27 -3.47 -4.55
CA GLU A 42 -4.96 -3.98 -5.71
C GLU A 42 -6.02 -2.98 -6.16
N PHE A 43 -6.00 -2.66 -7.44
CA PHE A 43 -6.89 -1.69 -8.07
C PHE A 43 -7.88 -2.39 -9.00
N THR A 44 -9.04 -1.78 -9.24
CA THR A 44 -10.00 -2.30 -10.24
C THR A 44 -9.47 -2.14 -11.67
N ALA A 45 -8.59 -1.16 -11.90
CA ALA A 45 -7.93 -0.89 -13.17
C ALA A 45 -6.46 -0.55 -12.93
N PRO A 46 -5.57 -0.74 -13.93
CA PRO A 46 -4.16 -0.35 -13.79
C PRO A 46 -4.04 1.11 -13.36
N PRO A 47 -3.38 1.41 -12.22
CA PRO A 47 -3.22 2.78 -11.78
C PRO A 47 -2.25 3.55 -12.70
N PRO A 48 -2.34 4.89 -12.73
CA PRO A 48 -1.42 5.71 -13.50
C PRO A 48 0.03 5.53 -13.03
N ASP A 49 0.99 5.83 -13.91
CA ASP A 49 2.40 5.48 -13.75
C ASP A 49 3.19 6.34 -12.75
N HIS A 50 2.55 6.94 -11.76
CA HIS A 50 3.22 7.76 -10.74
C HIS A 50 3.87 6.94 -9.66
N ASP A 51 5.06 7.35 -9.25
CA ASP A 51 5.80 6.62 -8.23
C ASP A 51 5.45 7.06 -6.81
N ASN A 52 4.94 8.27 -6.58
CA ASN A 52 4.63 8.77 -5.23
C ASN A 52 3.12 8.93 -5.01
N PHE A 53 2.63 8.39 -3.90
CA PHE A 53 1.23 8.47 -3.52
C PHE A 53 1.05 8.63 -2.02
N MET A 54 -0.06 9.25 -1.66
CA MET A 54 -0.55 9.30 -0.29
C MET A 54 -1.67 8.27 -0.12
N LEU A 55 -1.43 7.23 0.67
CA LEU A 55 -2.40 6.16 0.96
C LEU A 55 -3.20 6.53 2.21
N ILE A 56 -4.53 6.52 2.11
CA ILE A 56 -5.45 6.77 3.22
C ILE A 56 -6.29 5.52 3.45
N PHE A 57 -6.20 4.92 4.63
CA PHE A 57 -7.03 3.78 5.01
C PHE A 57 -8.45 4.24 5.41
N ASP A 58 -9.48 3.66 4.80
CA ASP A 58 -10.87 4.12 4.98
C ASP A 58 -11.40 3.82 6.40
N GLY A 59 -10.89 2.78 7.06
CA GLY A 59 -11.30 2.36 8.40
C GLY A 59 -10.70 3.20 9.54
N SER A 60 -9.42 3.57 9.46
CA SER A 60 -8.72 4.30 10.52
C SER A 60 -8.50 5.79 10.21
N GLY A 61 -8.63 6.19 8.94
CA GLY A 61 -8.25 7.52 8.48
C GLY A 61 -6.73 7.76 8.49
N GLN A 62 -5.92 6.73 8.78
CA GLN A 62 -4.47 6.85 8.78
C GLN A 62 -3.94 7.10 7.37
N VAL A 63 -2.93 7.96 7.32
CA VAL A 63 -2.33 8.44 6.08
C VAL A 63 -0.86 8.03 6.06
N TYR A 64 -0.45 7.38 4.98
CA TYR A 64 0.95 7.00 4.74
C TYR A 64 1.41 7.53 3.40
N CYS A 65 2.55 8.21 3.40
CA CYS A 65 3.24 8.55 2.17
C CYS A 65 4.10 7.36 1.75
N GLY A 66 4.01 6.99 0.47
CA GLY A 66 4.75 5.85 -0.04
C GLY A 66 5.10 5.97 -1.51
N SER A 67 6.14 5.23 -1.88
CA SER A 67 6.61 5.15 -3.25
C SER A 67 6.36 3.76 -3.84
N VAL A 68 5.96 3.69 -5.11
CA VAL A 68 5.80 2.44 -5.84
C VAL A 68 7.16 1.77 -6.02
N ARG A 69 7.22 0.49 -5.64
CA ARG A 69 8.39 -0.37 -5.87
C ARG A 69 8.22 -1.27 -7.07
N TRP A 70 7.00 -1.71 -7.32
CA TRP A 70 6.69 -2.58 -8.45
C TRP A 70 5.21 -2.47 -8.83
N ARG A 71 4.91 -2.70 -10.10
CA ARG A 71 3.55 -2.81 -10.64
C ARG A 71 3.45 -4.10 -11.43
N CYS A 72 2.32 -4.79 -11.32
CA CYS A 72 2.01 -5.99 -12.08
C CYS A 72 0.51 -6.01 -12.38
N GLY A 73 0.11 -5.53 -13.57
CA GLY A 73 -1.29 -5.37 -13.94
C GLY A 73 -2.01 -4.39 -13.02
N THR A 74 -2.95 -4.90 -12.22
CA THR A 74 -3.72 -4.14 -11.23
C THR A 74 -3.13 -4.21 -9.82
N SER A 75 -2.08 -5.01 -9.60
CA SER A 75 -1.37 -5.10 -8.33
C SER A 75 -0.21 -4.12 -8.29
N VAL A 76 -0.08 -3.37 -7.19
CA VAL A 76 1.02 -2.44 -6.95
C VAL A 76 1.60 -2.69 -5.57
N GLY A 77 2.93 -2.80 -5.50
CA GLY A 77 3.64 -2.77 -4.24
C GLY A 77 4.18 -1.38 -3.97
N ILE A 78 3.89 -0.85 -2.79
CA ILE A 78 4.43 0.42 -2.31
C ILE A 78 5.33 0.18 -1.09
N GLU A 79 6.33 1.04 -0.94
CA GLU A 79 7.18 1.17 0.24
C GLU A 79 6.82 2.48 0.93
N PHE A 80 6.61 2.44 2.24
CA PHE A 80 6.30 3.64 3.02
C PHE A 80 7.57 4.47 3.21
N GLU A 81 7.45 5.79 3.13
CA GLU A 81 8.55 6.72 3.38
C GLU A 81 8.94 6.76 4.87
N GLU A 82 7.97 6.52 5.74
CA GLU A 82 8.16 6.38 7.18
C GLU A 82 7.64 5.02 7.64
N ASP A 83 8.26 4.44 8.67
CA ASP A 83 7.77 3.20 9.26
C ASP A 83 6.35 3.43 9.80
N ALA A 84 5.41 2.58 9.39
CA ALA A 84 4.06 2.56 9.92
C ALA A 84 4.08 1.94 11.32
N ASP A 85 4.41 2.75 12.32
CA ASP A 85 4.50 2.35 13.73
C ASP A 85 3.14 1.89 14.29
N ASP A 86 2.07 2.48 13.78
CA ASP A 86 0.68 2.09 14.07
C ASP A 86 0.09 1.51 12.78
N LEU A 87 -0.07 0.19 12.68
CA LEU A 87 -0.75 -0.43 11.55
C LEU A 87 -2.27 -0.36 11.76
N PRO A 88 -3.08 -0.10 10.72
CA PRO A 88 -4.54 -0.15 10.81
C PRO A 88 -4.99 -1.60 10.92
N ILE A 89 -4.96 -2.16 12.14
CA ILE A 89 -5.42 -3.52 12.47
C ILE A 89 -6.56 -3.49 13.49
#